data_AF-A0A919SIU5-F1
#
_entry.id   AF-A0A919SIU5-F1
#
_cell.length_a   1.000
_cell.length_b   1.000
_cell.length_c   1.000
_cell.angle_alpha   90.00
_cell.angle_beta   90.00
_cell.angle_gamma   90.00
#
_symmetry.space_group_name_H-M   'P 1'
#
loop_
_entity.id
_entity.type
_entity.pdbx_description
1 polymer ?
#
loop_
_entity_poly.entity_id
_entity_poly.type
_entity_poly.pdbx_seq_one_letter_code
_entity_poly.pdbx_strand_id
1 'polypeptide(L)'
;MSMSTPGPDRVPSTVKVDKTSGQGKPPAAKSTGAKSAGAKSGTRPGARPQGKGGKGRKPTAPVTVKGSRNWGPIAVAGVVVLIAVGIIGYGVFASMKGTQSWEDRAAGIEGVVNYRAQNNPAINAQDHKDGPLTYVTNPPVGGAHNAAWQNCMGDVYAEPIANEHAVHSLEHGAVWVTYKQGLPADQVTKLQEKVQGRDYMFMSPIANLDKNISVQAWGYQLKVDNADDKRIDEFVKALRLNATLEPNAACSSGKTTTGPIQAAAPPAGN
;
A
#
# COMPACT_ATOMS: atom_id res chain seq x y z
N MET A 1 -57.35 1.07 -13.04
CA MET A 1 -57.45 2.34 -12.31
C MET A 1 -56.15 2.52 -11.55
N SER A 2 -55.29 3.41 -12.04
CA SER A 2 -53.96 3.69 -11.47
C SER A 2 -54.09 4.71 -10.36
N MET A 3 -53.57 4.40 -9.17
CA MET A 3 -53.44 5.35 -8.07
C MET A 3 -51.96 5.62 -7.83
N SER A 4 -51.51 6.79 -8.28
CA SER A 4 -50.20 7.38 -8.01
C SER A 4 -50.16 7.94 -6.59
N THR A 5 -49.09 7.68 -5.85
CA THR A 5 -48.79 8.32 -4.56
C THR A 5 -47.64 9.32 -4.74
N PRO A 6 -47.72 10.56 -4.22
CA PRO A 6 -46.66 11.56 -4.34
C PRO A 6 -45.51 11.33 -3.33
N GLY A 7 -44.27 11.52 -3.79
CA GLY A 7 -43.07 11.53 -2.96
C GLY A 7 -42.81 12.89 -2.28
N PRO A 8 -41.97 12.95 -1.23
CA PRO A 8 -41.64 14.19 -0.54
C PRO A 8 -40.42 14.92 -1.16
N ASP A 9 -40.50 16.25 -1.03
CA ASP A 9 -39.69 17.30 -1.63
C ASP A 9 -38.19 17.23 -1.34
N ARG A 10 -37.39 17.39 -2.41
CA ARG A 10 -35.96 17.70 -2.32
C ARG A 10 -35.75 19.22 -2.43
N VAL A 11 -35.29 19.82 -1.34
CA VAL A 11 -34.73 21.18 -1.31
C VAL A 11 -33.38 21.22 -2.04
N PRO A 12 -33.16 22.14 -2.99
CA PRO A 12 -31.87 22.30 -3.67
C PRO A 12 -30.98 23.31 -2.94
N SER A 13 -29.81 22.87 -2.46
CA SER A 13 -28.73 23.78 -2.08
C SER A 13 -27.87 24.10 -3.30
N THR A 14 -28.13 25.25 -3.93
CA THR A 14 -27.28 25.83 -4.96
C THR A 14 -26.19 26.68 -4.30
N VAL A 15 -24.97 26.15 -4.20
CA VAL A 15 -23.78 26.98 -3.97
C VAL A 15 -23.13 27.23 -5.32
N LYS A 16 -23.27 28.48 -5.80
CA LYS A 16 -22.52 29.01 -6.93
C LYS A 16 -21.06 29.17 -6.51
N VAL A 17 -20.15 28.50 -7.22
CA VAL A 17 -18.71 28.78 -7.15
C VAL A 17 -18.37 29.53 -8.43
N ASP A 18 -18.17 30.84 -8.30
CA ASP A 18 -17.81 31.70 -9.40
C ASP A 18 -16.36 31.46 -9.83
N LYS A 19 -16.24 31.29 -11.15
CA LYS A 19 -15.01 31.14 -11.93
C LYS A 19 -14.31 32.49 -12.02
N THR A 20 -13.12 32.61 -11.45
CA THR A 20 -12.20 33.71 -11.75
C THR A 20 -10.99 33.19 -12.54
N SER A 21 -11.08 33.36 -13.85
CA SER A 21 -9.94 33.40 -14.75
C SER A 21 -9.30 34.79 -14.68
N GLY A 22 -8.01 34.86 -14.35
CA GLY A 22 -7.25 36.12 -14.34
C GLY A 22 -5.80 35.87 -14.70
N GLN A 23 -5.48 36.05 -15.99
CA GLN A 23 -4.14 36.14 -16.55
C GLN A 23 -3.43 37.40 -16.03
N GLY A 24 -2.11 37.37 -15.86
CA GLY A 24 -1.32 38.60 -15.68
C GLY A 24 0.10 38.44 -15.13
N LYS A 25 1.06 38.10 -15.99
CA LYS A 25 2.46 38.59 -15.97
C LYS A 25 2.45 39.94 -16.73
N PRO A 26 3.28 41.00 -16.52
CA PRO A 26 4.75 41.05 -16.28
C PRO A 26 5.17 42.31 -15.44
N PRO A 27 6.34 43.00 -15.57
CA PRO A 27 7.67 42.68 -16.14
C PRO A 27 8.87 42.95 -15.19
N ALA A 28 10.06 42.57 -15.68
CA ALA A 28 11.36 43.00 -15.17
C ALA A 28 11.64 44.49 -15.46
N ALA A 29 12.37 45.16 -14.56
CA ALA A 29 13.00 46.44 -14.84
C ALA A 29 14.41 46.49 -14.25
N LYS A 30 15.40 46.53 -15.14
CA LYS A 30 16.71 47.16 -14.90
C LYS A 30 16.54 48.66 -15.11
N SER A 31 17.18 49.50 -14.30
CA SER A 31 17.99 50.63 -14.80
C SER A 31 18.68 51.39 -13.65
N THR A 32 19.98 51.64 -13.86
CA THR A 32 20.75 52.89 -13.64
C THR A 32 20.48 53.69 -12.35
N GLY A 33 21.43 53.95 -11.45
CA GLY A 33 22.76 54.52 -11.70
C GLY A 33 22.73 56.03 -11.43
N ALA A 34 23.28 56.49 -10.31
CA ALA A 34 23.79 57.85 -10.14
C ALA A 34 24.76 57.92 -8.94
N LYS A 35 25.97 58.39 -9.25
CA LYS A 35 27.06 58.71 -8.32
C LYS A 35 26.90 60.14 -7.80
N SER A 36 27.41 60.40 -6.60
CA SER A 36 28.08 61.65 -6.21
C SER A 36 29.23 61.25 -5.27
N ALA A 37 30.51 61.33 -5.67
CA ALA A 37 31.36 62.51 -5.83
C ALA A 37 31.38 63.35 -4.53
N GLY A 38 32.36 63.14 -3.65
CA GLY A 38 33.62 63.89 -3.56
C GLY A 38 34.01 63.92 -2.07
N ALA A 39 35.26 64.05 -1.62
CA ALA A 39 36.45 64.58 -2.23
C ALA A 39 37.70 63.95 -1.56
N LYS A 40 38.80 63.97 -2.31
CA LYS A 40 40.16 63.58 -1.90
C LYS A 40 40.81 64.70 -1.07
N SER A 41 41.68 64.35 -0.14
CA SER A 41 43.11 64.77 -0.11
C SER A 41 43.77 64.19 1.15
N GLY A 42 44.88 63.45 1.01
CA GLY A 42 46.23 63.91 1.40
C GLY A 42 46.55 63.35 2.81
N THR A 43 47.72 62.87 3.21
CA THR A 43 49.08 62.81 2.68
C THR A 43 49.83 61.74 3.51
N ARG A 44 50.95 61.26 2.97
CA ARG A 44 51.88 60.21 3.45
C ARG A 44 52.42 60.34 4.90
N PRO A 45 53.03 59.26 5.45
CA PRO A 45 53.40 59.13 6.85
C PRO A 45 54.78 59.75 7.19
N GLY A 46 54.91 60.24 8.44
CA GLY A 46 56.17 60.71 9.02
C GLY A 46 56.40 60.09 10.41
N ALA A 47 57.64 59.70 10.69
CA ALA A 47 58.05 58.94 11.86
C ALA A 47 58.71 59.80 12.96
N ARG A 48 58.58 59.31 14.22
CA ARG A 48 59.42 59.49 15.44
C ARG A 48 59.44 60.86 16.16
N PRO A 49 59.91 60.95 17.44
CA PRO A 49 60.01 59.95 18.52
C PRO A 49 59.55 60.43 19.94
N GLN A 50 59.35 59.45 20.83
CA GLN A 50 59.62 59.40 22.29
C GLN A 50 59.60 60.67 23.17
N GLY A 51 58.71 60.68 24.18
CA GLY A 51 58.74 61.59 25.34
C GLY A 51 58.25 60.90 26.63
N LYS A 52 59.08 60.92 27.67
CA LYS A 52 58.87 60.35 29.02
C LYS A 52 57.92 61.21 29.86
N GLY A 53 57.13 60.53 30.71
CA GLY A 53 56.84 60.98 32.09
C GLY A 53 55.45 61.60 32.34
N GLY A 54 54.67 60.96 33.22
CA GLY A 54 53.47 61.57 33.80
C GLY A 54 52.59 60.59 34.57
N LYS A 55 52.55 60.72 35.89
CA LYS A 55 51.86 59.86 36.87
C LYS A 55 50.32 59.90 36.75
N GLY A 56 49.69 58.73 36.89
CA GLY A 56 48.53 58.51 37.76
C GLY A 56 47.14 59.01 37.32
N ARG A 57 46.43 58.20 36.52
CA ARG A 57 44.98 58.01 36.63
C ARG A 57 44.69 56.51 36.60
N LYS A 58 44.00 55.99 37.61
CA LYS A 58 43.59 54.57 37.66
C LYS A 58 42.62 54.32 36.50
N PRO A 59 42.90 53.41 35.54
CA PRO A 59 41.87 52.97 34.60
C PRO A 59 40.87 52.10 35.36
N THR A 60 39.58 52.45 35.26
CA THR A 60 38.49 51.57 35.69
C THR A 60 38.59 50.27 34.90
N ALA A 61 38.85 49.15 35.58
CA ALA A 61 38.92 47.86 34.93
C ALA A 61 37.56 47.58 34.25
N PRO A 62 37.53 47.22 32.95
CA PRO A 62 36.29 46.80 32.33
C PRO A 62 35.83 45.52 33.02
N VAL A 63 34.65 45.56 33.65
CA VAL A 63 34.01 44.37 34.21
C VAL A 63 33.78 43.41 33.04
N THR A 64 34.61 42.39 32.96
CA THR A 64 34.48 41.35 31.95
C THR A 64 33.32 40.48 32.38
N VAL A 65 32.13 40.76 31.87
CA VAL A 65 31.00 39.84 31.98
C VAL A 65 31.38 38.60 31.17
N LYS A 66 31.80 37.54 31.87
CA LYS A 66 31.85 36.19 31.30
C LYS A 66 30.43 35.85 30.88
N GLY A 67 30.10 36.05 29.60
CA GLY A 67 28.82 35.64 29.05
C GLY A 67 28.66 34.14 29.28
N SER A 68 27.79 33.76 30.22
CA SER A 68 27.40 32.36 30.40
C SER A 68 26.75 31.93 29.10
N ARG A 69 27.31 30.92 28.43
CA ARG A 69 26.70 30.38 27.21
C ARG A 69 25.36 29.79 27.61
N ASN A 70 24.27 30.36 27.10
CA ASN A 70 22.91 29.91 27.41
C ASN A 70 22.69 28.54 26.75
N TRP A 71 23.03 27.47 27.46
CA TRP A 71 22.94 26.09 26.96
C TRP A 71 21.48 25.62 26.78
N GLY A 72 20.51 26.25 27.45
CA GLY A 72 19.08 25.91 27.34
C GLY A 72 18.55 25.96 25.89
N PRO A 73 18.66 27.11 25.19
CA PRO A 73 18.27 27.20 23.78
C PRO A 73 19.01 26.23 22.85
N ILE A 74 20.29 25.96 23.12
CA ILE A 74 21.11 25.03 22.32
C ILE A 74 20.60 23.60 22.50
N ALA A 75 20.30 23.19 23.73
CA ALA A 75 19.76 21.86 24.03
C ALA A 75 18.37 21.66 23.39
N VAL A 76 17.48 22.66 23.48
CA VAL A 76 16.16 22.61 22.84
C VAL A 76 16.27 22.53 21.32
N ALA A 77 17.10 23.37 20.70
CA ALA A 77 17.34 23.32 19.26
C ALA A 77 17.89 21.95 18.82
N GLY A 78 18.80 21.35 19.60
CA GLY A 78 19.31 20.00 19.35
C GLY A 78 18.22 18.93 19.36
N VAL A 79 17.32 18.95 20.34
CA VAL A 79 16.19 18.01 20.41
C VAL A 79 15.25 18.19 19.22
N VAL A 80 14.91 19.43 18.86
CA VAL A 80 14.05 19.72 17.70
C VAL A 80 14.69 19.21 16.40
N VAL A 81 16.00 19.40 16.21
CA VAL A 81 16.72 18.89 15.04
C VAL A 81 16.70 17.36 15.01
N LEU A 82 16.91 16.68 16.14
CA LEU A 82 16.86 15.22 16.20
C LEU A 82 15.46 14.68 15.85
N ILE A 83 14.40 15.30 16.37
CA ILE A 83 13.02 14.95 16.02
C ILE A 83 12.77 15.20 14.53
N ALA A 84 13.18 16.35 14.00
CA ALA A 84 13.02 16.67 12.59
C ALA A 84 13.75 15.68 11.68
N VAL A 85 14.99 15.31 12.02
CA VAL A 85 15.76 14.28 11.30
C VAL A 85 15.06 12.92 11.39
N GLY A 86 14.52 12.55 12.56
CA GLY A 86 13.74 11.32 12.72
C GLY A 86 12.48 11.27 11.84
N ILE A 87 11.72 12.37 11.80
CA ILE A 87 10.51 12.49 10.95
C ILE A 87 10.88 12.45 9.47
N ILE A 88 11.89 13.22 9.04
CA ILE A 88 12.34 13.25 7.65
C ILE A 88 12.88 11.88 7.24
N GLY A 89 13.70 11.25 8.09
CA GLY A 89 14.23 9.91 7.86
C GLY A 89 13.13 8.86 7.74
N TYR A 90 12.12 8.91 8.61
CA TYR A 90 10.94 8.04 8.51
C TYR A 90 10.14 8.32 7.23
N GLY A 91 9.96 9.58 6.85
CA GLY A 91 9.28 9.96 5.61
C GLY A 91 9.98 9.43 4.35
N VAL A 92 11.31 9.53 4.28
CA VAL A 92 12.12 8.97 3.19
C VAL A 92 12.01 7.45 3.19
N PHE A 93 12.16 6.79 4.34
CA PHE A 93 12.04 5.34 4.46
C PHE A 93 10.66 4.82 4.04
N ALA A 94 9.59 5.46 4.52
CA ALA A 94 8.21 5.13 4.16
C ALA A 94 7.96 5.36 2.67
N SER A 95 8.50 6.44 2.10
CA SER A 95 8.42 6.70 0.65
C SER A 95 9.13 5.64 -0.17
N MET A 96 10.32 5.20 0.24
CA MET A 96 11.07 4.13 -0.43
C MET A 96 10.34 2.78 -0.34
N LYS A 97 9.71 2.47 0.80
CA LYS A 97 8.83 1.29 0.91
C LYS A 97 7.59 1.41 0.01
N GLY A 98 7.04 2.61 -0.16
CA GLY A 98 5.89 2.86 -1.04
C GLY A 98 6.19 2.66 -2.52
N THR A 99 7.46 2.78 -2.95
CA THR A 99 7.87 2.57 -4.35
C THR A 99 8.17 1.12 -4.71
N GLN A 100 8.09 0.18 -3.76
CA GLN A 100 8.35 -1.23 -4.05
C GLN A 100 7.30 -1.83 -4.97
N SER A 101 7.74 -2.68 -5.90
CA SER A 101 6.85 -3.45 -6.76
C SER A 101 5.96 -4.37 -5.91
N TRP A 102 4.84 -4.85 -6.46
CA TRP A 102 3.99 -5.77 -5.71
C TRP A 102 4.68 -7.13 -5.53
N GLU A 103 5.55 -7.51 -6.47
CA GLU A 103 6.39 -8.69 -6.43
C GLU A 103 7.38 -8.61 -5.27
N ASP A 104 8.08 -7.48 -5.11
CA ASP A 104 9.00 -7.26 -3.99
C ASP A 104 8.27 -7.29 -2.65
N ARG A 105 7.06 -6.72 -2.60
CA ARG A 105 6.20 -6.79 -1.41
C ARG A 105 5.81 -8.22 -1.09
N ALA A 106 5.40 -9.02 -2.09
CA ALA A 106 5.05 -10.41 -1.91
C ALA A 106 6.24 -11.27 -1.48
N ALA A 107 7.41 -11.07 -2.09
CA ALA A 107 8.66 -11.76 -1.76
C ALA A 107 9.17 -11.42 -0.36
N GLY A 108 8.84 -10.23 0.15
CA GLY A 108 9.15 -9.83 1.53
C GLY A 108 8.27 -10.46 2.61
N ILE A 109 7.18 -11.16 2.25
CA ILE A 109 6.31 -11.84 3.22
C ILE A 109 6.91 -13.20 3.53
N GLU A 110 7.30 -13.40 4.78
CA GLU A 110 7.87 -14.66 5.25
C GLU A 110 6.90 -15.83 5.04
N GLY A 111 7.37 -16.89 4.37
CA GLY A 111 6.59 -18.10 4.11
C GLY A 111 5.71 -18.06 2.87
N VAL A 112 5.72 -16.96 2.09
CA VAL A 112 5.11 -16.96 0.76
C VAL A 112 5.94 -17.80 -0.19
N VAL A 113 5.27 -18.73 -0.87
CA VAL A 113 5.84 -19.53 -1.95
C VAL A 113 5.44 -18.91 -3.28
N ASN A 114 6.43 -18.56 -4.09
CA ASN A 114 6.26 -18.13 -5.48
C ASN A 114 6.41 -19.34 -6.42
N TYR A 115 5.28 -19.90 -6.86
CA TYR A 115 5.26 -21.02 -7.79
C TYR A 115 5.53 -20.60 -9.24
N ARG A 116 5.32 -19.32 -9.61
CA ARG A 116 5.66 -18.83 -10.96
C ARG A 116 7.14 -18.98 -11.26
N ALA A 117 8.00 -18.78 -10.25
CA ALA A 117 9.45 -18.94 -10.36
C ALA A 117 9.88 -20.37 -10.68
N GLN A 118 9.03 -21.37 -10.43
CA GLN A 118 9.33 -22.79 -10.72
C GLN A 118 9.11 -23.14 -12.20
N ASN A 119 8.47 -22.26 -12.98
CA ASN A 119 8.14 -22.46 -14.39
C ASN A 119 7.47 -23.82 -14.69
N ASN A 120 6.59 -24.27 -13.80
CA ASN A 120 5.90 -25.55 -13.95
C ASN A 120 4.71 -25.39 -14.93
N PRO A 121 4.68 -26.12 -16.06
CA PRO A 121 3.59 -26.03 -17.03
C PRO A 121 2.21 -26.34 -16.43
N ALA A 122 2.14 -27.24 -15.44
CA ALA A 122 0.87 -27.61 -14.80
C ALA A 122 0.28 -26.48 -13.93
N ILE A 123 1.09 -25.52 -13.50
CA ILE A 123 0.65 -24.34 -12.72
C ILE A 123 0.48 -23.12 -13.62
N ASN A 124 1.31 -23.00 -14.67
CA ASN A 124 1.28 -21.86 -15.58
C ASN A 124 0.24 -22.00 -16.71
N ALA A 125 -0.35 -23.18 -16.86
CA ALA A 125 -1.43 -23.47 -17.80
C ALA A 125 -2.64 -22.56 -17.55
N GLN A 126 -3.22 -22.03 -18.64
CA GLN A 126 -4.38 -21.13 -18.69
C GLN A 126 -5.52 -21.73 -19.54
N ASP A 127 -5.42 -23.02 -19.88
CA ASP A 127 -6.44 -23.66 -20.69
C ASP A 127 -7.72 -23.91 -19.89
N HIS A 128 -8.84 -23.54 -20.49
CA HIS A 128 -10.16 -23.86 -19.99
C HIS A 128 -10.53 -25.31 -20.35
N LYS A 129 -10.86 -26.11 -19.34
CA LYS A 129 -11.26 -27.52 -19.46
C LYS A 129 -12.52 -27.83 -18.67
N ASP A 130 -13.34 -28.70 -19.24
CA ASP A 130 -14.54 -29.20 -18.58
C ASP A 130 -14.25 -30.37 -17.65
N GLY A 131 -15.14 -30.54 -16.67
CA GLY A 131 -15.12 -31.67 -15.75
C GLY A 131 -14.09 -31.54 -14.61
N PRO A 132 -13.96 -32.61 -13.79
CA PRO A 132 -13.00 -32.65 -12.69
C PRO A 132 -11.55 -32.66 -13.18
N LEU A 133 -10.68 -31.87 -12.57
CA LEU A 133 -9.26 -31.76 -12.88
C LEU A 133 -8.38 -32.14 -11.69
N THR A 134 -7.14 -32.52 -11.97
CA THR A 134 -6.13 -32.83 -10.94
C THR A 134 -5.07 -31.74 -10.91
N TYR A 135 -4.72 -31.29 -9.71
CA TYR A 135 -3.75 -30.22 -9.48
C TYR A 135 -2.53 -30.74 -8.74
N VAL A 136 -1.37 -30.13 -9.02
CA VAL A 136 -0.08 -30.48 -8.39
C VAL A 136 0.12 -29.82 -7.02
N THR A 137 -0.79 -28.93 -6.60
CA THR A 137 -0.76 -28.23 -5.31
C THR A 137 -2.11 -28.35 -4.61
N ASN A 138 -2.09 -28.33 -3.28
CA ASN A 138 -3.30 -28.27 -2.45
C ASN A 138 -3.17 -27.16 -1.39
N PRO A 139 -4.05 -26.13 -1.42
CA PRO A 139 -5.00 -25.81 -2.49
C PRO A 139 -4.27 -25.46 -3.80
N PRO A 140 -4.95 -25.58 -4.96
CA PRO A 140 -4.40 -25.16 -6.23
C PRO A 140 -4.08 -23.67 -6.27
N VAL A 141 -2.97 -23.32 -6.93
CA VAL A 141 -2.54 -21.93 -7.13
C VAL A 141 -2.62 -21.48 -8.59
N GLY A 142 -3.07 -22.34 -9.50
CA GLY A 142 -3.04 -22.09 -10.93
C GLY A 142 -3.14 -23.41 -11.70
N GLY A 143 -3.12 -23.32 -13.02
CA GLY A 143 -3.20 -24.44 -13.93
C GLY A 143 -4.50 -24.46 -14.74
N ALA A 144 -4.66 -25.48 -15.56
CA ALA A 144 -5.89 -25.70 -16.32
C ALA A 144 -7.10 -25.74 -15.39
N HIS A 145 -8.19 -25.08 -15.77
CA HIS A 145 -9.34 -24.85 -14.90
C HIS A 145 -10.64 -24.72 -15.70
N ASN A 146 -11.81 -24.60 -15.05
CA ASN A 146 -13.09 -24.59 -15.75
C ASN A 146 -13.39 -23.22 -16.35
N ALA A 147 -14.11 -23.14 -17.47
CA ALA A 147 -14.53 -21.87 -18.07
C ALA A 147 -15.47 -21.02 -17.17
N ALA A 148 -16.14 -21.64 -16.20
CA ALA A 148 -16.86 -20.92 -15.17
C ALA A 148 -15.94 -20.62 -13.98
N TRP A 149 -15.99 -19.38 -13.48
CA TRP A 149 -15.33 -18.97 -12.24
C TRP A 149 -16.26 -19.08 -11.03
N GLN A 150 -15.68 -19.15 -9.84
CA GLN A 150 -16.41 -18.99 -8.59
C GLN A 150 -16.68 -17.50 -8.36
N ASN A 151 -17.87 -17.13 -7.88
CA ASN A 151 -18.14 -15.74 -7.48
C ASN A 151 -17.15 -15.32 -6.39
N CYS A 152 -16.56 -14.14 -6.55
CA CYS A 152 -15.46 -13.67 -5.72
C CYS A 152 -15.63 -12.20 -5.33
N MET A 153 -16.85 -11.83 -4.94
CA MET A 153 -17.21 -10.48 -4.49
C MET A 153 -17.25 -10.37 -2.96
N GLY A 154 -16.39 -11.14 -2.28
CA GLY A 154 -16.36 -11.26 -0.83
C GLY A 154 -17.27 -12.37 -0.33
N ASP A 155 -17.36 -13.45 -1.10
CA ASP A 155 -18.24 -14.58 -0.83
C ASP A 155 -17.67 -15.50 0.27
N VAL A 156 -18.54 -15.97 1.14
CA VAL A 156 -18.21 -16.89 2.23
C VAL A 156 -18.95 -18.20 1.96
N TYR A 157 -18.20 -19.21 1.53
CA TYR A 157 -18.72 -20.56 1.29
C TYR A 157 -18.50 -21.41 2.54
N ALA A 158 -19.60 -21.86 3.15
CA ALA A 158 -19.55 -22.73 4.32
C ALA A 158 -19.09 -24.16 3.99
N GLU A 159 -19.20 -24.57 2.74
CA GLU A 159 -18.84 -25.89 2.24
C GLU A 159 -17.73 -25.80 1.20
N PRO A 160 -16.97 -26.90 0.96
CA PRO A 160 -15.96 -26.92 -0.08
C PRO A 160 -16.55 -26.56 -1.45
N ILE A 161 -15.78 -25.86 -2.26
CA ILE A 161 -16.12 -25.50 -3.65
C ILE A 161 -15.27 -26.32 -4.62
N ALA A 162 -15.64 -26.33 -5.90
CA ALA A 162 -14.80 -26.96 -6.90
C ALA A 162 -13.52 -26.14 -7.13
N ASN A 163 -12.38 -26.83 -7.10
CA ASN A 163 -11.07 -26.22 -7.31
C ASN A 163 -10.97 -25.52 -8.66
N GLU A 164 -11.61 -26.07 -9.69
CA GLU A 164 -11.60 -25.55 -11.05
C GLU A 164 -12.26 -24.16 -11.16
N HIS A 165 -13.37 -23.94 -10.46
CA HIS A 165 -13.99 -22.63 -10.40
C HIS A 165 -13.15 -21.64 -9.59
N ALA A 166 -12.54 -22.11 -8.49
CA ALA A 166 -11.68 -21.29 -7.66
C ALA A 166 -10.42 -20.82 -8.40
N VAL A 167 -9.78 -21.71 -9.17
CA VAL A 167 -8.57 -21.39 -9.96
C VAL A 167 -8.84 -20.35 -11.03
N HIS A 168 -9.99 -20.42 -11.72
CA HIS A 168 -10.41 -19.37 -12.65
C HIS A 168 -10.52 -18.01 -11.93
N SER A 169 -11.16 -17.97 -10.75
CA SER A 169 -11.23 -16.73 -9.96
C SER A 169 -9.83 -16.20 -9.62
N LEU A 170 -8.85 -17.07 -9.33
CA LEU A 170 -7.45 -16.65 -9.12
C LEU A 170 -6.85 -16.03 -10.40
N GLU A 171 -7.19 -16.56 -11.58
CA GLU A 171 -6.74 -16.02 -12.87
C GLU A 171 -7.22 -14.59 -13.08
N HIS A 172 -8.46 -14.29 -12.69
CA HIS A 172 -9.03 -12.93 -12.67
C HIS A 172 -8.41 -12.00 -11.62
N GLY A 173 -7.51 -12.51 -10.76
CA GLY A 173 -6.82 -11.75 -9.72
C GLY A 173 -7.45 -11.84 -8.34
N ALA A 174 -8.34 -12.80 -8.10
CA ALA A 174 -8.90 -13.03 -6.78
C ALA A 174 -7.87 -13.61 -5.81
N VAL A 175 -8.18 -13.45 -4.52
CA VAL A 175 -7.54 -14.18 -3.43
C VAL A 175 -8.52 -15.17 -2.83
N TRP A 176 -8.12 -16.44 -2.81
CA TRP A 176 -8.88 -17.51 -2.17
C TRP A 176 -8.30 -17.79 -0.78
N VAL A 177 -9.11 -17.57 0.24
CA VAL A 177 -8.78 -17.91 1.63
C VAL A 177 -9.39 -19.27 1.96
N THR A 178 -8.54 -20.26 2.17
CA THR A 178 -8.95 -21.62 2.55
C THR A 178 -8.60 -21.92 3.98
N TYR A 179 -9.42 -22.78 4.60
CA TYR A 179 -9.18 -23.27 5.95
C TYR A 179 -9.46 -24.76 6.06
N LYS A 180 -8.82 -25.39 7.05
CA LYS A 180 -9.00 -26.81 7.36
C LYS A 180 -10.42 -27.07 7.87
N GLN A 181 -11.05 -28.15 7.42
CA GLN A 181 -12.32 -28.60 8.00
C GLN A 181 -12.15 -28.89 9.50
N GLY A 182 -13.05 -28.31 10.31
CA GLY A 182 -12.95 -28.38 11.78
C GLY A 182 -12.07 -27.30 12.42
N LEU A 183 -11.63 -26.28 11.67
CA LEU A 183 -11.03 -25.08 12.26
C LEU A 183 -11.99 -24.48 13.31
N PRO A 184 -11.50 -24.00 14.47
CA PRO A 184 -12.33 -23.38 15.49
C PRO A 184 -13.20 -22.24 14.94
N ALA A 185 -14.45 -22.15 15.41
CA ALA A 185 -15.43 -21.21 14.87
C ALA A 185 -14.98 -19.74 14.98
N ASP A 186 -14.30 -19.36 16.06
CA ASP A 186 -13.74 -18.02 16.25
C ASP A 186 -12.71 -17.67 15.17
N GLN A 187 -11.88 -18.62 14.77
CA GLN A 187 -10.90 -18.45 13.71
C GLN A 187 -11.60 -18.32 12.34
N VAL A 188 -12.64 -19.10 12.08
CA VAL A 188 -13.44 -19.00 10.85
C VAL A 188 -14.13 -17.63 10.77
N THR A 189 -14.70 -17.14 11.88
CA THR A 189 -15.32 -15.79 11.93
C THR A 189 -14.31 -14.70 11.61
N LYS A 190 -13.07 -14.78 12.13
CA LYS A 190 -12.01 -13.80 11.79
C LYS A 190 -11.65 -13.81 10.31
N LEU A 191 -11.59 -14.98 9.68
CA LEU A 191 -11.36 -15.08 8.24
C LEU A 191 -12.54 -14.50 7.45
N GLN A 192 -13.76 -14.74 7.91
CA GLN A 192 -14.97 -14.16 7.32
C GLN A 192 -14.94 -12.63 7.37
N GLU A 193 -14.58 -12.01 8.49
CA GLU A 193 -14.45 -10.54 8.60
C GLU A 193 -13.40 -9.96 7.64
N LYS A 194 -12.37 -10.75 7.31
CA LYS A 194 -11.36 -10.37 6.32
C LYS A 194 -11.86 -10.47 4.89
N VAL A 195 -12.85 -11.33 4.60
CA VAL A 195 -13.30 -11.67 3.23
C VAL A 195 -14.61 -11.00 2.85
N GLN A 196 -15.58 -11.00 3.77
CA GLN A 196 -16.97 -10.68 3.47
C GLN A 196 -17.13 -9.30 2.85
N GLY A 197 -17.78 -9.26 1.68
CA GLY A 197 -18.06 -8.03 0.93
C GLY A 197 -16.84 -7.34 0.30
N ARG A 198 -15.64 -7.96 0.35
CA ARG A 198 -14.45 -7.43 -0.31
C ARG A 198 -14.33 -8.04 -1.70
N ASP A 199 -14.31 -7.20 -2.73
CA ASP A 199 -14.15 -7.62 -4.12
C ASP A 199 -12.84 -8.41 -4.34
N TYR A 200 -12.86 -9.32 -5.31
CA TYR A 200 -11.73 -10.21 -5.63
C TYR A 200 -11.26 -11.05 -4.43
N MET A 201 -12.18 -11.40 -3.54
CA MET A 201 -11.93 -12.27 -2.40
C MET A 201 -13.06 -13.27 -2.24
N PHE A 202 -12.72 -14.45 -1.76
CA PHE A 202 -13.69 -15.46 -1.34
C PHE A 202 -13.02 -16.45 -0.38
N MET A 203 -13.84 -17.19 0.37
CA MET A 203 -13.33 -18.22 1.27
C MET A 203 -14.17 -19.49 1.25
N SER A 204 -13.51 -20.61 1.51
CA SER A 204 -14.16 -21.91 1.68
C SER A 204 -13.29 -22.87 2.49
N PRO A 205 -13.87 -23.89 3.15
CA PRO A 205 -13.07 -24.98 3.68
C PRO A 205 -12.49 -25.83 2.55
N ILE A 206 -11.36 -26.49 2.80
CA ILE A 206 -10.76 -27.45 1.89
C ILE A 206 -10.27 -28.70 2.63
N ALA A 207 -10.33 -29.84 1.96
CA ALA A 207 -9.84 -31.10 2.49
C ALA A 207 -8.30 -31.17 2.46
N ASN A 208 -7.74 -31.98 3.36
CA ASN A 208 -6.32 -32.36 3.36
C ASN A 208 -5.34 -31.18 3.40
N LEU A 209 -5.72 -30.11 4.11
CA LEU A 209 -4.82 -28.98 4.34
C LEU A 209 -3.76 -29.37 5.39
N ASP A 210 -2.50 -29.18 5.05
CA ASP A 210 -1.31 -29.43 5.87
C ASP A 210 -1.12 -28.39 6.99
N LYS A 211 -1.66 -27.18 6.78
CA LYS A 211 -1.76 -26.11 7.78
C LYS A 211 -3.22 -25.78 8.08
N ASN A 212 -3.47 -24.99 9.12
CA ASN A 212 -4.84 -24.62 9.48
C ASN A 212 -5.50 -23.71 8.43
N ILE A 213 -4.72 -22.81 7.84
CA ILE A 213 -5.19 -21.78 6.91
C ILE A 213 -4.19 -21.67 5.75
N SER A 214 -4.71 -21.48 4.55
CA SER A 214 -3.91 -21.22 3.36
C SER A 214 -4.55 -20.07 2.58
N VAL A 215 -3.74 -19.17 2.03
CA VAL A 215 -4.20 -18.06 1.18
C VAL A 215 -3.52 -18.16 -0.18
N GLN A 216 -4.29 -18.09 -1.27
CA GLN A 216 -3.81 -18.31 -2.64
C GLN A 216 -4.15 -17.12 -3.53
N ALA A 217 -3.22 -16.78 -4.40
CA ALA A 217 -3.41 -15.96 -5.60
C ALA A 217 -2.73 -16.70 -6.76
N TRP A 218 -2.96 -16.32 -8.02
CA TRP A 218 -2.38 -17.07 -9.14
C TRP A 218 -0.85 -17.17 -9.07
N GLY A 219 -0.35 -18.39 -8.85
CA GLY A 219 1.06 -18.74 -8.71
C GLY A 219 1.69 -18.39 -7.36
N TYR A 220 0.91 -18.00 -6.35
CA TYR A 220 1.40 -17.64 -5.02
C TYR A 220 0.58 -18.30 -3.91
N GLN A 221 1.27 -18.70 -2.83
CA GLN A 221 0.61 -19.31 -1.67
C GLN A 221 1.28 -18.89 -0.37
N LEU A 222 0.46 -18.66 0.64
CA LEU A 222 0.88 -18.52 2.02
C LEU A 222 0.12 -19.53 2.87
N LYS A 223 0.81 -20.25 3.76
CA LYS A 223 0.18 -21.16 4.73
C LYS A 223 0.52 -20.72 6.15
N VAL A 224 -0.49 -20.62 7.00
CA VAL A 224 -0.36 -20.15 8.39
C VAL A 224 -1.23 -20.98 9.34
N ASP A 225 -0.92 -20.91 10.62
CA ASP A 225 -1.61 -21.69 11.66
C ASP A 225 -2.79 -20.93 12.31
N ASN A 226 -2.86 -19.60 12.16
CA ASN A 226 -3.80 -18.73 12.88
C ASN A 226 -4.34 -17.59 12.00
N ALA A 227 -5.63 -17.26 12.15
CA ALA A 227 -6.34 -16.22 11.41
C ALA A 227 -5.92 -14.78 11.76
N ASP A 228 -5.30 -14.58 12.94
CA ASP A 228 -4.72 -13.31 13.36
C ASP A 228 -3.33 -13.05 12.75
N ASP A 229 -2.79 -13.98 11.95
CA ASP A 229 -1.49 -13.80 11.32
C ASP A 229 -1.52 -12.63 10.33
N LYS A 230 -0.79 -11.56 10.66
CA LYS A 230 -0.72 -10.34 9.85
C LYS A 230 -0.30 -10.58 8.40
N ARG A 231 0.41 -11.70 8.13
CA ARG A 231 0.86 -12.04 6.79
C ARG A 231 -0.31 -12.33 5.84
N ILE A 232 -1.48 -12.71 6.35
CA ILE A 232 -2.71 -12.83 5.55
C ILE A 232 -3.06 -11.48 4.92
N ASP A 233 -3.08 -10.40 5.71
CA ASP A 233 -3.42 -9.07 5.23
C ASP A 233 -2.33 -8.50 4.32
N GLU A 234 -1.06 -8.77 4.62
CA GLU A 234 0.07 -8.43 3.75
C GLU A 234 -0.02 -9.13 2.40
N PHE A 235 -0.37 -10.42 2.39
CA PHE A 235 -0.57 -11.23 1.17
C PHE A 235 -1.68 -10.66 0.31
N VAL A 236 -2.86 -10.42 0.90
CA VAL A 236 -4.01 -9.83 0.21
C VAL A 236 -3.65 -8.47 -0.38
N LYS A 237 -2.96 -7.62 0.38
CA LYS A 237 -2.54 -6.28 -0.08
C LYS A 237 -1.51 -6.34 -1.21
N ALA A 238 -0.64 -7.34 -1.22
CA ALA A 238 0.37 -7.50 -2.24
C ALA A 238 -0.20 -8.11 -3.54
N LEU A 239 -1.04 -9.15 -3.42
CA LEU A 239 -1.32 -10.05 -4.54
C LEU A 239 -2.72 -9.91 -5.14
N ARG A 240 -3.72 -9.47 -4.37
CA ARG A 240 -5.08 -9.25 -4.90
C ARG A 240 -5.03 -8.25 -6.04
N LEU A 241 -5.67 -8.59 -7.16
CA LEU A 241 -5.66 -7.87 -8.45
C LEU A 241 -4.30 -7.75 -9.14
N ASN A 242 -3.18 -7.80 -8.42
CA ASN A 242 -1.85 -7.65 -9.00
C ASN A 242 -1.33 -8.96 -9.61
N ALA A 243 -1.61 -10.10 -8.97
CA ALA A 243 -1.22 -11.41 -9.47
C ALA A 243 -2.20 -11.96 -10.52
N THR A 244 -3.06 -11.14 -11.11
CA THR A 244 -3.95 -11.58 -12.20
C THR A 244 -3.15 -12.01 -13.45
N LEU A 245 -3.71 -12.90 -14.26
CA LEU A 245 -3.29 -13.10 -15.66
C LEU A 245 -4.25 -12.42 -16.65
N GLU A 246 -5.44 -12.05 -16.19
CA GLU A 246 -6.45 -11.34 -16.95
C GLU A 246 -6.81 -9.99 -16.29
N PRO A 247 -5.98 -8.95 -16.50
CA PRO A 247 -6.28 -7.62 -15.97
C PRO A 247 -7.66 -7.14 -16.44
N ASN A 248 -8.45 -6.63 -15.50
CA ASN A 248 -9.82 -6.12 -15.70
C ASN A 248 -10.92 -7.19 -15.90
N ALA A 249 -10.61 -8.48 -15.80
CA ALA A 249 -11.63 -9.52 -15.78
C ALA A 249 -12.52 -9.39 -14.54
N ALA A 250 -13.83 -9.57 -14.70
CA ALA A 250 -14.79 -9.42 -13.60
C ALA A 250 -14.77 -10.63 -12.67
N CYS A 251 -14.88 -10.38 -11.36
CA CYS A 251 -15.02 -11.45 -10.35
C CYS A 251 -16.49 -11.72 -9.93
N SER A 252 -17.44 -10.97 -10.48
CA SER A 252 -18.87 -11.11 -10.21
C SER A 252 -19.55 -12.07 -11.18
N SER A 253 -20.79 -12.46 -10.90
CA SER A 253 -21.61 -13.33 -11.77
C SER A 253 -21.01 -14.73 -12.00
N GLY A 254 -20.13 -15.16 -11.11
CA GLY A 254 -19.58 -16.52 -11.09
C GLY A 254 -20.54 -17.52 -10.46
N LYS A 255 -20.11 -18.78 -10.36
CA LYS A 255 -20.83 -19.81 -9.62
C LYS A 255 -20.90 -19.46 -8.14
N THR A 256 -22.05 -19.71 -7.54
CA THR A 256 -22.28 -19.61 -6.09
C THR A 256 -22.53 -20.97 -5.45
N THR A 257 -22.63 -22.02 -6.26
CA THR A 257 -22.80 -23.40 -5.81
C THR A 257 -21.52 -23.91 -5.15
N THR A 258 -21.69 -24.74 -4.13
CA THR A 258 -20.62 -25.50 -3.47
C THR A 258 -20.62 -26.95 -3.95
N GLY A 259 -19.58 -27.69 -3.59
CA GLY A 259 -19.35 -29.06 -4.01
C GLY A 259 -18.41 -29.21 -5.22
N PRO A 260 -17.97 -30.44 -5.51
CA PRO A 260 -17.12 -30.73 -6.66
C PRO A 260 -17.89 -30.58 -7.98
N ILE A 261 -17.17 -30.36 -9.09
CA ILE A 261 -17.74 -30.56 -10.42
C ILE A 261 -18.13 -32.03 -10.57
N GLN A 262 -19.36 -32.28 -10.98
CA GLN A 262 -19.80 -33.62 -11.31
C GLN A 262 -19.30 -33.99 -12.70
N ALA A 263 -18.79 -35.22 -12.86
CA ALA A 263 -18.49 -35.73 -14.19
C ALA A 263 -19.78 -35.73 -15.02
N ALA A 264 -19.68 -35.35 -16.30
CA ALA A 264 -20.82 -35.47 -17.22
C ALA A 264 -21.34 -36.91 -17.16
N ALA A 265 -22.65 -37.06 -16.93
CA ALA A 265 -23.27 -38.37 -16.98
C ALA A 265 -22.99 -39.00 -18.36
N PRO A 266 -22.62 -40.28 -18.43
CA PRO A 266 -22.48 -40.95 -19.72
C PRO A 266 -23.78 -40.77 -20.50
N PRO A 267 -23.74 -40.54 -21.83
CA PRO A 267 -24.95 -40.40 -22.61
C PRO A 267 -25.82 -41.63 -22.37
N ALA A 268 -27.09 -41.41 -22.01
CA ALA A 268 -28.05 -42.49 -21.87
C ALA A 268 -28.05 -43.25 -23.22
N GLY A 269 -27.62 -44.50 -23.19
CA GLY A 269 -27.56 -45.32 -24.40
C GLY A 269 -28.95 -45.41 -25.04
N ASN A 270 -29.03 -45.07 -26.32
CA ASN A 270 -30.19 -45.37 -27.16
C ASN A 270 -30.23 -46.85 -27.51
#